data_AF-A0A9D9DEQ7-F1
#
_entry.id   AF-A0A9D9DEQ7-F1
#
_cell.length_a   1.000
_cell.length_b   1.000
_cell.length_c   1.000
_cell.angle_alpha   90.00
_cell.angle_beta   90.00
_cell.angle_gamma   90.00
#
_symmetry.space_group_name_H-M   'P 1'
#
loop_
_entity.id
_entity.type
_entity.pdbx_description
1 polymer ?
#
loop_
_entity_poly.entity_id
_entity_poly.type
_entity_poly.pdbx_seq_one_letter_code
_entity_poly.pdbx_strand_id
1 'polypeptide(L)'
;SISLPVHIEFDELSKKEILDSLSSFNFQSLRFLKQDFANLKSFLKLSAREYPSQADFLSVEPISSLTHYTAKYHHDYFEFLSAIAQEDLPYFSQGQKDFLRRVSSFLPLVREDEFALLYALLEGPKSIDELAPIGSSHALAVLGNGQEGLVRKTMAKNLVRRERGLYSLDVELTSSFSAWLKDELEYGLGRFKKEFGVFEGPCRLLGHYRPEQVFLVLNNDTDFYMSGVNYIKGRLVLFVNLNKDEVENESLRYEDRFLSPSYLQWESATGTTLDNGAGGRLLSTGKAMVFVRKMKKENGVSLPYVYCGQGTLLNPRESRNRAKTLLFDIKLEKPLPSYLYKEFYIDANPA
;
A
#
# COMPACT_ATOMS: atom_id res chain seq x y z
N SER A 1 19.22 -7.36 -9.34
CA SER A 1 19.70 -8.60 -9.98
C SER A 1 20.37 -9.42 -8.92
N ILE A 2 20.09 -10.71 -8.86
CA ILE A 2 20.86 -11.63 -8.05
C ILE A 2 22.15 -11.88 -8.83
N SER A 3 23.25 -11.23 -8.43
CA SER A 3 24.58 -11.48 -9.00
C SER A 3 25.16 -12.77 -8.41
N LEU A 4 24.47 -13.88 -8.62
CA LEU A 4 25.01 -15.20 -8.37
C LEU A 4 25.60 -15.71 -9.70
N PRO A 5 26.67 -16.54 -9.66
CA PRO A 5 27.24 -17.19 -10.85
C PRO A 5 26.31 -18.28 -11.43
N VAL A 6 25.00 -18.19 -11.19
CA VAL A 6 24.00 -19.20 -11.50
C VAL A 6 23.04 -18.62 -12.51
N HIS A 7 22.98 -19.24 -13.69
CA HIS A 7 21.97 -18.97 -14.72
C HIS A 7 20.84 -19.98 -14.57
N ILE A 8 19.61 -19.50 -14.44
CA ILE A 8 18.41 -20.34 -14.39
C ILE A 8 17.63 -20.09 -15.68
N GLU A 9 17.43 -21.14 -16.46
CA GLU A 9 16.67 -21.11 -17.72
C GLU A 9 15.66 -22.25 -17.74
N PHE A 10 14.45 -21.94 -18.18
CA PHE A 10 13.37 -22.90 -18.36
C PHE A 10 13.02 -22.91 -19.85
N ASP A 11 12.71 -24.08 -20.41
CA ASP A 11 12.14 -24.15 -21.75
C ASP A 11 10.71 -23.59 -21.78
N GLU A 12 10.20 -23.26 -22.97
CA GLU A 12 8.90 -22.62 -23.12
C GLU A 12 7.72 -23.47 -22.61
N LEU A 13 7.82 -24.80 -22.71
CA LEU A 13 6.76 -25.68 -22.19
C LEU A 13 6.79 -25.68 -20.66
N SER A 14 7.97 -25.83 -20.06
CA SER A 14 8.13 -25.75 -18.60
C SER A 14 7.67 -24.39 -18.05
N LYS A 15 8.00 -23.28 -18.72
CA LYS A 15 7.49 -21.94 -18.32
C LYS A 15 5.96 -21.92 -18.31
N LYS A 16 5.33 -22.43 -19.36
CA LYS A 16 3.88 -22.49 -19.46
C LYS A 16 3.28 -23.37 -18.36
N GLU A 17 3.81 -24.57 -18.14
CA GLU A 17 3.34 -25.48 -17.09
C GLU A 17 3.48 -24.88 -15.67
N ILE A 18 4.59 -24.18 -15.41
CA ILE A 18 4.79 -23.45 -14.16
C ILE A 18 3.75 -22.34 -14.01
N LEU A 19 3.54 -21.52 -15.04
CA LEU A 19 2.56 -20.42 -15.02
C LEU A 19 1.12 -20.94 -14.86
N ASP A 20 0.77 -22.02 -15.56
CA ASP A 20 -0.54 -22.67 -15.44
C ASP A 20 -0.76 -23.20 -14.02
N SER A 21 0.26 -23.83 -13.43
CA SER A 21 0.25 -24.29 -12.04
C SER A 21 0.11 -23.13 -11.04
N LEU A 22 0.85 -22.04 -11.24
CA LEU A 22 0.76 -20.84 -10.41
C LEU A 22 -0.62 -20.17 -10.49
N SER A 23 -1.23 -20.14 -11.67
CA SER A 23 -2.56 -19.53 -11.87
C SER A 23 -3.69 -20.33 -11.23
N SER A 24 -3.55 -21.66 -11.14
CA SER A 24 -4.56 -22.54 -10.53
C SER A 24 -4.47 -22.62 -8.99
N PHE A 25 -3.35 -22.19 -8.40
CA PHE A 25 -3.12 -22.30 -6.96
C PHE A 25 -3.37 -20.98 -6.20
N ASN A 26 -4.20 -21.04 -5.16
CA ASN A 26 -4.48 -19.88 -4.32
C ASN A 26 -3.57 -19.83 -3.08
N PHE A 27 -2.49 -19.05 -3.19
CA PHE A 27 -1.52 -18.78 -2.13
C PHE A 27 -2.10 -17.99 -0.94
N GLN A 28 -3.33 -17.49 -1.04
CA GLN A 28 -4.02 -16.81 0.06
C GLN A 28 -5.13 -17.68 0.67
N SER A 29 -5.20 -18.97 0.35
CA SER A 29 -6.16 -19.88 0.99
C SER A 29 -5.78 -20.14 2.46
N LEU A 30 -6.76 -20.24 3.36
CA LEU A 30 -6.49 -20.50 4.78
C LEU A 30 -5.69 -21.78 5.00
N ARG A 31 -5.95 -22.82 4.19
CA ARG A 31 -5.19 -24.07 4.23
C ARG A 31 -3.71 -23.86 3.91
N PHE A 32 -3.42 -23.12 2.84
CA PHE A 32 -2.04 -22.81 2.48
C PHE A 32 -1.36 -21.95 3.55
N LEU A 33 -2.00 -20.86 3.97
CA LEU A 33 -1.44 -19.96 4.99
C LEU A 33 -1.16 -20.68 6.31
N LYS A 34 -2.03 -21.61 6.73
CA LYS A 34 -1.79 -22.45 7.92
C LYS A 34 -0.54 -23.33 7.76
N GLN A 35 -0.40 -24.01 6.63
CA GLN A 35 0.74 -24.87 6.37
C GLN A 35 2.04 -24.07 6.26
N ASP A 36 1.99 -22.96 5.54
CA ASP A 36 3.14 -22.07 5.35
C ASP A 36 3.59 -21.44 6.68
N PHE A 37 2.64 -21.01 7.51
CA PHE A 37 2.93 -20.50 8.86
C PHE A 37 3.52 -21.59 9.77
N ALA A 38 3.07 -22.85 9.66
CA ALA A 38 3.67 -23.96 10.40
C ALA A 38 5.12 -24.25 9.93
N ASN A 39 5.40 -24.10 8.63
CA ASN A 39 6.76 -24.21 8.09
C ASN A 39 7.65 -23.08 8.63
N LEU A 40 7.14 -21.85 8.69
CA LEU A 40 7.85 -20.71 9.29
C LEU A 40 8.16 -20.95 10.77
N LYS A 41 7.18 -21.44 11.55
CA LYS A 41 7.40 -21.82 12.97
C LYS A 41 8.51 -22.86 13.11
N SER A 42 8.50 -23.87 12.26
CA SER A 42 9.53 -24.92 12.24
C SER A 42 10.91 -24.36 11.88
N PHE A 43 10.98 -23.44 10.91
CA PHE A 43 12.21 -22.75 10.52
C PHE A 43 12.77 -21.90 11.67
N LEU A 44 11.91 -21.19 12.39
CA LEU A 44 12.26 -20.39 13.57
C LEU A 44 12.47 -21.24 14.84
N LYS A 45 12.32 -22.57 14.76
CA LYS A 45 12.46 -23.52 15.87
C LYS A 45 11.53 -23.22 17.05
N LEU A 46 10.34 -22.69 16.75
CA LEU A 46 9.31 -22.42 17.75
C LEU A 46 8.56 -23.71 18.12
N SER A 47 8.14 -23.80 19.38
CA SER A 47 7.27 -24.87 19.84
C SER A 47 5.86 -24.76 19.24
N ALA A 48 5.04 -25.80 19.43
CA ALA A 48 3.68 -25.83 18.90
C ALA A 48 2.81 -24.67 19.42
N ARG A 49 3.05 -24.21 20.65
CA ARG A 49 2.28 -23.15 21.32
C ARG A 49 2.81 -21.75 21.06
N GLU A 50 4.08 -21.62 20.73
CA GLU A 50 4.68 -20.34 20.37
C GLU A 50 4.28 -19.88 18.97
N TYR A 51 4.33 -18.57 18.77
CA TYR A 51 4.18 -17.92 17.47
C TYR A 51 5.29 -16.88 17.31
N PRO A 52 5.72 -16.59 16.06
CA PRO A 52 6.69 -15.53 15.82
C PRO A 52 6.13 -14.20 16.31
N SER A 53 6.96 -13.39 16.96
CA SER A 53 6.69 -11.97 17.16
C SER A 53 6.59 -11.26 15.80
N GLN A 54 5.94 -10.09 15.76
CA GLN A 54 5.90 -9.29 14.55
C GLN A 54 7.32 -8.83 14.16
N ALA A 55 8.18 -8.50 15.12
CA ALA A 55 9.57 -8.15 14.86
C ALA A 55 10.38 -9.30 14.22
N ASP A 56 10.08 -10.57 14.51
CA ASP A 56 10.78 -11.72 13.90
C ASP A 56 10.70 -11.70 12.37
N PHE A 57 9.60 -11.18 11.80
CA PHE A 57 9.42 -11.06 10.36
C PHE A 57 10.44 -10.14 9.68
N LEU A 58 11.05 -9.19 10.40
CA LEU A 58 12.11 -8.33 9.84
C LEU A 58 13.36 -9.13 9.45
N SER A 59 13.62 -10.23 10.16
CA SER A 59 14.78 -11.10 9.96
C SER A 59 14.58 -12.13 8.85
N VAL A 60 13.31 -12.50 8.55
CA VAL A 60 12.95 -13.53 7.57
C VAL A 60 12.26 -12.99 6.32
N GLU A 61 12.18 -11.67 6.16
CA GLU A 61 11.40 -10.98 5.11
C GLU A 61 11.65 -11.44 3.65
N PRO A 62 12.85 -11.89 3.23
CA PRO A 62 13.01 -12.45 1.88
C PRO A 62 12.29 -13.81 1.69
N ILE A 63 11.99 -14.50 2.78
CA ILE A 63 11.41 -15.85 2.82
C ILE A 63 9.90 -15.76 3.13
N SER A 64 9.53 -14.91 4.10
CA SER A 64 8.14 -14.74 4.51
C SER A 64 7.89 -13.34 5.07
N SER A 65 6.72 -12.78 4.77
CA SER A 65 6.32 -11.43 5.17
C SER A 65 5.05 -11.47 6.02
N LEU A 66 5.00 -10.70 7.10
CA LEU A 66 3.78 -10.60 7.91
C LEU A 66 2.56 -10.18 7.06
N THR A 67 2.77 -9.35 6.04
CA THR A 67 1.68 -8.93 5.14
C THR A 67 1.11 -10.06 4.29
N HIS A 68 1.86 -11.15 4.05
CA HIS A 68 1.36 -12.34 3.36
C HIS A 68 0.23 -13.00 4.15
N TYR A 69 0.46 -13.23 5.45
CA TYR A 69 -0.50 -13.85 6.36
C TYR A 69 -1.69 -12.95 6.68
N THR A 70 -1.44 -11.64 6.81
CA THR A 70 -2.44 -10.69 7.34
C THR A 70 -3.22 -9.94 6.26
N ALA A 71 -2.93 -10.14 4.97
CA ALA A 71 -3.59 -9.43 3.87
C ALA A 71 -5.13 -9.57 3.85
N LYS A 72 -5.67 -10.70 4.30
CA LYS A 72 -7.13 -10.95 4.41
C LYS A 72 -7.72 -10.55 5.76
N TYR A 73 -6.89 -10.07 6.68
CA TYR A 73 -7.22 -9.80 8.08
C TYR A 73 -6.93 -8.34 8.45
N HIS A 74 -7.14 -7.40 7.52
CA HIS A 74 -6.89 -5.97 7.75
C HIS A 74 -5.46 -5.63 8.23
N HIS A 75 -4.48 -6.48 7.87
CA HIS A 75 -3.11 -6.44 8.37
C HIS A 75 -2.94 -6.71 9.88
N ASP A 76 -4.03 -7.08 10.57
CA ASP A 76 -4.05 -7.43 11.99
C ASP A 76 -3.53 -8.88 12.19
N TYR A 77 -2.39 -8.98 12.85
CA TYR A 77 -1.76 -10.26 13.14
C TYR A 77 -2.49 -11.05 14.22
N PHE A 78 -3.06 -10.37 15.21
CA PHE A 78 -3.85 -11.01 16.27
C PHE A 78 -5.09 -11.68 15.68
N GLU A 79 -5.75 -11.02 14.73
CA GLU A 79 -6.90 -11.56 14.00
C GLU A 79 -6.51 -12.79 13.15
N PHE A 80 -5.36 -12.75 12.47
CA PHE A 80 -4.82 -13.91 11.74
C PHE A 80 -4.54 -15.10 12.67
N LEU A 81 -3.81 -14.89 13.77
CA LEU A 81 -3.48 -15.96 14.73
C LEU A 81 -4.75 -16.57 15.35
N SER A 82 -5.74 -15.73 15.65
CA SER A 82 -7.05 -16.16 16.13
C SER A 82 -7.75 -17.05 15.10
N ALA A 83 -7.69 -16.71 13.81
CA ALA A 83 -8.32 -17.47 12.73
C ALA A 83 -7.65 -18.82 12.46
N ILE A 84 -6.36 -18.95 12.75
CA ILE A 84 -5.64 -20.23 12.64
C ILE A 84 -5.71 -21.08 13.90
N ALA A 85 -6.38 -20.60 14.95
CA ALA A 85 -6.54 -21.24 16.26
C ALA A 85 -5.22 -21.51 16.98
N GLN A 86 -4.34 -20.50 17.03
CA GLN A 86 -3.09 -20.58 17.78
C GLN A 86 -3.37 -20.64 19.30
N GLU A 87 -2.76 -21.61 19.99
CA GLU A 87 -2.80 -21.73 21.45
C GLU A 87 -2.02 -20.55 22.09
N ASP A 88 -2.42 -20.12 23.29
CA ASP A 88 -1.74 -19.12 24.13
C ASP A 88 -1.71 -17.65 23.63
N LEU A 89 -2.73 -17.23 22.87
CA LEU A 89 -2.93 -15.81 22.60
C LEU A 89 -3.35 -15.04 23.86
N PRO A 90 -2.81 -13.82 24.09
CA PRO A 90 -3.25 -12.99 25.20
C PRO A 90 -4.73 -12.62 25.05
N TYR A 91 -5.43 -12.49 26.17
CA TYR A 91 -6.80 -11.99 26.17
C TYR A 91 -6.80 -10.48 25.96
N PHE A 92 -7.53 -10.02 24.94
CA PHE A 92 -7.79 -8.61 24.68
C PHE A 92 -9.30 -8.33 24.71
N SER A 93 -9.67 -7.18 25.29
CA SER A 93 -11.04 -6.68 25.25
C SER A 93 -11.46 -6.32 23.82
N GLN A 94 -12.76 -6.15 23.57
CA GLN A 94 -13.21 -5.71 22.24
C GLN A 94 -12.66 -4.33 21.87
N GLY A 95 -12.51 -3.42 22.85
CA GLY A 95 -11.90 -2.11 22.62
C GLY A 95 -10.45 -2.20 22.18
N GLN A 96 -9.67 -3.08 22.80
CA GLN A 96 -8.28 -3.36 22.44
C GLN A 96 -8.15 -3.98 21.04
N LYS A 97 -9.02 -4.93 20.69
CA LYS A 97 -9.04 -5.53 19.35
C LYS A 97 -9.39 -4.52 18.25
N ASP A 98 -10.38 -3.66 18.51
CA ASP A 98 -10.74 -2.61 17.55
C ASP A 98 -9.61 -1.58 17.39
N PHE A 99 -8.92 -1.26 18.48
CA PHE A 99 -7.73 -0.39 18.46
C PHE A 99 -6.60 -1.00 17.63
N LEU A 100 -6.26 -2.29 17.87
CA LEU A 100 -5.24 -2.99 17.09
C LEU A 100 -5.59 -3.04 15.62
N ARG A 101 -6.80 -3.47 15.25
CA ARG A 101 -7.24 -3.48 13.85
C ARG A 101 -7.05 -2.12 13.16
N ARG A 102 -7.29 -1.02 13.89
CA ARG A 102 -7.08 0.32 13.37
C ARG A 102 -5.59 0.66 13.23
N VAL A 103 -4.74 0.33 14.21
CA VAL A 103 -3.28 0.50 14.11
C VAL A 103 -2.72 -0.34 12.96
N SER A 104 -3.09 -1.61 12.87
CA SER A 104 -2.63 -2.53 11.84
C SER A 104 -3.03 -2.09 10.44
N SER A 105 -4.15 -1.38 10.28
CA SER A 105 -4.59 -0.87 8.97
C SER A 105 -3.60 0.10 8.31
N PHE A 106 -2.69 0.72 9.07
CA PHE A 106 -1.61 1.53 8.52
C PHE A 106 -0.51 0.69 7.86
N LEU A 107 -0.38 -0.59 8.21
CA LEU A 107 0.63 -1.48 7.65
C LEU A 107 0.30 -1.88 6.19
N PRO A 108 1.33 -2.09 5.33
CA PRO A 108 2.74 -1.73 5.57
C PRO A 108 2.92 -0.20 5.57
N LEU A 109 3.82 0.33 6.39
CA LEU A 109 4.00 1.79 6.49
C LEU A 109 4.63 2.39 5.23
N VAL A 110 4.20 3.61 4.89
CA VAL A 110 4.79 4.45 3.85
C VAL A 110 5.30 5.80 4.37
N ARG A 111 5.10 6.04 5.67
CA ARG A 111 5.66 7.12 6.49
C ARG A 111 5.69 6.66 7.95
N GLU A 112 6.47 7.34 8.78
CA GLU A 112 6.68 6.96 10.18
C GLU A 112 5.77 7.69 11.18
N ASP A 113 5.23 8.86 10.82
CA ASP A 113 4.57 9.79 11.75
C ASP A 113 3.56 9.13 12.69
N GLU A 114 2.57 8.40 12.17
CA GLU A 114 1.53 7.78 13.01
C GLU A 114 2.12 6.80 14.02
N PHE A 115 3.01 5.91 13.56
CA PHE A 115 3.61 4.90 14.43
C PHE A 115 4.58 5.51 15.43
N ALA A 116 5.34 6.52 15.04
CA ALA A 116 6.25 7.25 15.93
C ALA A 116 5.47 7.96 17.06
N LEU A 117 4.34 8.59 16.73
CA LEU A 117 3.46 9.23 17.71
C LEU A 117 2.82 8.20 18.66
N LEU A 118 2.31 7.08 18.13
CA LEU A 118 1.74 6.01 18.96
C LEU A 118 2.80 5.39 19.88
N TYR A 119 4.02 5.20 19.38
CA TYR A 119 5.14 4.67 20.16
C TYR A 119 5.51 5.61 21.31
N ALA A 120 5.58 6.92 21.04
CA ALA A 120 5.81 7.91 22.08
C ALA A 120 4.71 7.87 23.15
N LEU A 121 3.45 7.77 22.74
CA LEU A 121 2.29 7.76 23.64
C LEU A 121 2.14 6.46 24.46
N LEU A 122 2.84 5.38 24.11
CA LEU A 122 2.95 4.18 24.97
C LEU A 122 3.65 4.47 26.30
N GLU A 123 4.54 5.47 26.34
CA GLU A 123 5.28 5.86 27.54
C GLU A 123 4.45 6.72 28.51
N GLY A 124 3.26 7.15 28.08
CA GLY A 124 2.35 7.97 28.85
C GLY A 124 1.89 9.23 28.10
N PRO A 125 1.00 10.02 28.72
CA PRO A 125 0.45 11.22 28.09
C PRO A 125 1.53 12.26 27.80
N LYS A 126 1.45 12.91 26.63
CA LYS A 126 2.41 13.95 26.20
C LYS A 126 1.71 15.23 25.77
N SER A 127 2.38 16.38 25.94
CA SER A 127 1.94 17.67 25.42
C SER A 127 2.16 17.78 23.91
N ILE A 128 1.59 18.80 23.27
CA ILE A 128 1.81 19.06 21.85
C ILE A 128 3.29 19.40 21.55
N ASP A 129 3.98 20.08 22.46
CA ASP A 129 5.37 20.48 22.29
C ASP A 129 6.31 19.27 22.30
N GLU A 130 5.97 18.24 23.07
CA GLU A 130 6.69 16.96 23.08
C GLU A 130 6.44 16.11 21.82
N LEU A 131 5.24 16.22 21.22
CA LEU A 131 4.85 15.43 20.04
C LEU A 131 5.22 16.09 18.71
N ALA A 132 5.27 17.42 18.66
CA ALA A 132 5.63 18.19 17.47
C ALA A 132 6.95 17.77 16.80
N PRO A 133 8.04 17.43 17.53
CA PRO A 133 9.27 16.93 16.90
C PRO A 133 9.20 15.45 16.45
N ILE A 134 8.17 14.70 16.86
CA ILE A 134 8.05 13.25 16.60
C ILE A 134 7.24 12.97 15.34
N GLY A 135 6.17 13.71 15.10
CA GLY A 135 5.30 13.52 13.95
C GLY A 135 4.51 14.76 13.60
N SER A 136 3.97 14.80 12.38
CA SER A 136 3.23 15.96 11.89
C SER A 136 1.90 16.19 12.61
N SER A 137 1.43 17.44 12.59
CA SER A 137 0.09 17.80 13.06
C SER A 137 -1.02 17.08 12.28
N HIS A 138 -0.77 16.79 10.99
CA HIS A 138 -1.67 15.98 10.18
C HIS A 138 -1.78 14.54 10.71
N ALA A 139 -0.66 13.88 11.05
CA ALA A 139 -0.69 12.55 11.63
C ALA A 139 -1.43 12.53 12.98
N LEU A 140 -1.21 13.53 13.85
CA LEU A 140 -1.99 13.67 15.08
C LEU A 140 -3.49 13.84 14.80
N ALA A 141 -3.88 14.58 13.76
CA ALA A 141 -5.27 14.71 13.36
C ALA A 141 -5.86 13.38 12.86
N VAL A 142 -5.10 12.60 12.08
CA VAL A 142 -5.48 11.26 11.61
C VAL A 142 -5.69 10.30 12.81
N LEU A 143 -4.82 10.36 13.82
CA LEU A 143 -4.90 9.51 15.01
C LEU A 143 -6.03 9.90 15.96
N GLY A 144 -6.29 11.21 16.13
CA GLY A 144 -7.32 11.74 17.02
C GLY A 144 -8.69 11.96 16.37
N ASN A 145 -8.82 11.68 15.07
CA ASN A 145 -9.99 11.96 14.25
C ASN A 145 -10.40 13.45 14.29
N GLY A 146 -9.40 14.33 14.12
CA GLY A 146 -9.58 15.78 14.13
C GLY A 146 -10.51 16.25 13.02
N GLN A 147 -11.68 16.77 13.42
CA GLN A 147 -12.69 17.46 12.60
C GLN A 147 -13.42 16.55 11.59
N GLU A 148 -14.74 16.67 11.58
CA GLU A 148 -15.72 15.93 10.77
C GLU A 148 -15.27 15.73 9.30
N GLY A 149 -14.91 14.50 8.92
CA GLY A 149 -14.87 14.12 7.49
C GLY A 149 -13.71 13.27 7.02
N LEU A 150 -12.66 13.08 7.82
CA LEU A 150 -11.45 12.39 7.33
C LEU A 150 -11.67 10.87 7.14
N VAL A 151 -12.36 10.19 8.07
CA VAL A 151 -12.41 8.72 8.09
C VAL A 151 -13.83 8.18 7.89
N ARG A 152 -13.98 7.12 7.09
CA ARG A 152 -15.24 6.35 6.96
C ARG A 152 -15.92 6.18 8.34
N LYS A 153 -17.21 6.54 8.40
CA LYS A 153 -18.12 6.36 9.56
C LYS A 153 -18.19 4.93 10.13
N THR A 154 -17.62 3.93 9.45
CA THR A 154 -17.77 2.52 9.82
C THR A 154 -16.66 1.95 10.71
N MET A 155 -15.52 2.65 10.90
CA MET A 155 -14.43 2.23 11.82
C MET A 155 -13.78 3.41 12.59
N ALA A 156 -14.58 4.44 12.89
CA ALA A 156 -14.14 5.71 13.44
C ALA A 156 -13.92 5.69 14.97
N LYS A 157 -13.04 4.80 15.47
CA LYS A 157 -12.53 4.92 16.84
C LYS A 157 -11.21 5.68 16.82
N ASN A 158 -11.11 6.68 17.68
CA ASN A 158 -9.88 7.45 17.86
C ASN A 158 -8.79 6.52 18.37
N LEU A 159 -7.56 6.71 17.89
CA LEU A 159 -6.38 6.06 18.48
C LEU A 159 -5.75 6.94 19.57
N VAL A 160 -5.98 8.25 19.49
CA VAL A 160 -5.45 9.23 20.44
C VAL A 160 -6.59 10.12 20.93
N ARG A 161 -6.69 10.29 22.24
CA ARG A 161 -7.58 11.26 22.87
C ARG A 161 -6.79 12.44 23.43
N ARG A 162 -7.43 13.60 23.55
CA ARG A 162 -6.84 14.81 24.13
C ARG A 162 -7.65 15.25 25.34
N GLU A 163 -7.00 15.32 26.50
CA GLU A 163 -7.60 15.76 27.76
C GLU A 163 -6.67 16.75 28.46
N ARG A 164 -7.22 17.90 28.88
CA ARG A 164 -6.48 18.94 29.63
C ARG A 164 -5.14 19.35 28.99
N GLY A 165 -5.07 19.34 27.65
CA GLY A 165 -3.87 19.72 26.89
C GLY A 165 -2.87 18.59 26.65
N LEU A 166 -3.09 17.40 27.20
CA LEU A 166 -2.26 16.21 26.99
C LEU A 166 -2.94 15.25 26.03
N TYR A 167 -2.13 14.56 25.22
CA TYR A 167 -2.54 13.51 24.30
C TYR A 167 -2.19 12.16 24.92
N SER A 168 -3.07 11.17 24.80
CA SER A 168 -2.84 9.78 25.26
C SER A 168 -3.52 8.78 24.34
N LEU A 169 -3.06 7.53 24.33
CA LEU A 169 -3.73 6.46 23.59
C LEU A 169 -5.18 6.28 24.07
N ASP A 170 -6.12 6.14 23.14
CA ASP A 170 -7.54 5.97 23.45
C ASP A 170 -7.94 4.50 23.67
N VAL A 171 -7.19 3.83 24.55
CA VAL A 171 -7.38 2.42 24.90
C VAL A 171 -6.84 2.15 26.29
N GLU A 172 -7.37 1.11 26.95
CA GLU A 172 -6.82 0.62 28.20
C GLU A 172 -5.52 -0.16 27.95
N LEU A 173 -4.44 0.26 28.60
CA LEU A 173 -3.13 -0.38 28.53
C LEU A 173 -2.98 -1.40 29.64
N THR A 174 -2.94 -2.68 29.27
CA THR A 174 -2.49 -3.78 30.13
C THR A 174 -1.08 -4.19 29.72
N SER A 175 -0.33 -4.86 30.59
CA SER A 175 1.05 -5.28 30.27
C SER A 175 1.13 -6.13 28.99
N SER A 176 0.17 -7.04 28.77
CA SER A 176 0.10 -7.87 27.57
C SER A 176 -0.23 -7.07 26.32
N PHE A 177 -1.17 -6.13 26.42
CA PHE A 177 -1.57 -5.29 25.29
C PHE A 177 -0.47 -4.31 24.90
N SER A 178 0.18 -3.67 25.88
CA SER A 178 1.31 -2.77 25.64
C SER A 178 2.49 -3.49 24.99
N ALA A 179 2.80 -4.72 25.41
CA ALA A 179 3.85 -5.53 24.79
C ALA A 179 3.52 -5.86 23.32
N TRP A 180 2.26 -6.25 23.05
CA TRP A 180 1.80 -6.52 21.69
C TRP A 180 1.85 -5.28 20.78
N LEU A 181 1.26 -4.16 21.25
CA LEU A 181 1.25 -2.92 20.48
C LEU A 181 2.67 -2.41 20.23
N LYS A 182 3.57 -2.54 21.22
CA LYS A 182 4.97 -2.18 21.05
C LYS A 182 5.66 -3.01 19.96
N ASP A 183 5.48 -4.32 19.96
CA ASP A 183 6.03 -5.22 18.93
C ASP A 183 5.52 -4.85 17.52
N GLU A 184 4.24 -4.52 17.39
CA GLU A 184 3.66 -4.07 16.10
C GLU A 184 4.29 -2.76 15.60
N LEU A 185 4.42 -1.80 16.51
CA LEU A 185 4.98 -0.49 16.19
C LEU A 185 6.47 -0.61 15.81
N GLU A 186 7.24 -1.41 16.55
CA GLU A 186 8.66 -1.67 16.25
C GLU A 186 8.83 -2.41 14.93
N TYR A 187 8.00 -3.41 14.65
CA TYR A 187 7.96 -4.07 13.35
C TYR A 187 7.67 -3.08 12.22
N GLY A 188 6.61 -2.27 12.36
CA GLY A 188 6.21 -1.31 11.32
C GLY A 188 7.30 -0.28 11.01
N LEU A 189 7.87 0.32 12.06
CA LEU A 189 8.97 1.30 11.94
C LEU A 189 10.26 0.65 11.40
N GLY A 190 10.60 -0.55 11.89
CA GLY A 190 11.76 -1.30 11.44
C GLY A 190 11.67 -1.69 9.95
N ARG A 191 10.49 -2.16 9.52
CA ARG A 191 10.21 -2.47 8.12
C ARG A 191 10.28 -1.23 7.25
N PHE A 192 9.62 -0.15 7.66
CA PHE A 192 9.67 1.13 6.94
C PHE A 192 11.11 1.58 6.72
N LYS A 193 11.94 1.58 7.77
CA LYS A 193 13.35 1.97 7.67
C LYS A 193 14.14 1.09 6.71
N LYS A 194 13.89 -0.23 6.71
CA LYS A 194 14.55 -1.20 5.82
C LYS A 194 14.13 -1.04 4.35
N GLU A 195 12.83 -0.89 4.11
CA GLU A 195 12.27 -0.76 2.75
C GLU A 195 12.48 0.63 2.16
N PHE A 196 12.20 1.68 2.93
CA PHE A 196 12.18 3.08 2.48
C PHE A 196 13.46 3.86 2.75
N GLY A 197 14.29 3.45 3.72
CA GLY A 197 15.58 4.10 4.00
C GLY A 197 15.51 5.63 3.98
N VAL A 198 16.54 6.27 3.40
CA VAL A 198 16.51 7.71 3.13
C VAL A 198 16.09 7.94 1.68
N PHE A 199 15.07 8.77 1.46
CA PHE A 199 14.63 9.19 0.14
C PHE A 199 14.18 10.65 0.15
N GLU A 200 14.12 11.26 -1.03
CA GLU A 200 13.67 12.64 -1.21
C GLU A 200 12.23 12.71 -1.72
N GLY A 201 11.52 13.76 -1.29
CA GLY A 201 10.15 14.02 -1.71
C GLY A 201 9.11 13.20 -0.92
N PRO A 202 7.83 13.30 -1.29
CA PRO A 202 6.75 12.67 -0.54
C PRO A 202 6.72 11.14 -0.69
N CYS A 203 7.12 10.62 -1.85
CA CYS A 203 7.08 9.18 -2.13
C CYS A 203 8.44 8.70 -2.64
N ARG A 204 8.89 7.54 -2.14
CA ARG A 204 10.10 6.86 -2.61
C ARG A 204 9.84 6.23 -3.96
N LEU A 205 10.73 6.53 -4.92
CA LEU A 205 10.71 5.91 -6.24
C LEU A 205 10.75 4.38 -6.12
N LEU A 206 9.89 3.71 -6.89
CA LEU A 206 9.68 2.26 -6.87
C LEU A 206 9.11 1.71 -5.55
N GLY A 207 8.67 2.57 -4.63
CA GLY A 207 7.92 2.16 -3.46
C GLY A 207 6.52 1.67 -3.82
N HIS A 208 5.96 0.81 -2.97
CA HIS A 208 4.61 0.26 -3.12
C HIS A 208 3.61 1.03 -2.27
N TYR A 209 2.49 1.43 -2.87
CA TYR A 209 1.50 2.30 -2.24
C TYR A 209 0.07 1.85 -2.55
N ARG A 210 -0.79 1.87 -1.53
CA ARG A 210 -2.24 1.93 -1.70
C ARG A 210 -2.68 3.39 -1.91
N PRO A 211 -3.79 3.66 -2.62
CA PRO A 211 -4.26 5.03 -2.81
C PRO A 211 -4.40 5.82 -1.50
N GLU A 212 -5.08 5.24 -0.51
CA GLU A 212 -5.25 5.80 0.83
C GLU A 212 -3.93 6.18 1.52
N GLN A 213 -2.85 5.43 1.27
CA GLN A 213 -1.52 5.74 1.79
C GLN A 213 -0.87 6.93 1.08
N VAL A 214 -1.11 7.11 -0.22
CA VAL A 214 -0.66 8.30 -0.96
C VAL A 214 -1.39 9.55 -0.46
N PHE A 215 -2.69 9.43 -0.19
CA PHE A 215 -3.49 10.52 0.37
C PHE A 215 -2.96 10.92 1.76
N LEU A 216 -2.64 9.92 2.58
CA LEU A 216 -2.01 10.11 3.89
C LEU A 216 -0.69 10.86 3.78
N VAL A 217 0.23 10.38 2.93
CA VAL A 217 1.57 10.97 2.71
C VAL A 217 1.49 12.40 2.17
N LEU A 218 0.51 12.70 1.32
CA LEU A 218 0.32 14.03 0.75
C LEU A 218 -0.52 14.96 1.65
N ASN A 219 -0.83 14.53 2.88
CA ASN A 219 -1.62 15.24 3.88
C ASN A 219 -2.96 15.72 3.30
N ASN A 220 -3.68 14.81 2.63
CA ASN A 220 -4.97 15.11 2.04
C ASN A 220 -6.07 15.20 3.10
N ASP A 221 -6.98 16.16 2.95
CA ASP A 221 -8.04 16.41 3.93
C ASP A 221 -9.28 15.51 3.71
N THR A 222 -9.22 14.52 2.81
CA THR A 222 -10.30 13.56 2.57
C THR A 222 -9.73 12.18 2.30
N ASP A 223 -10.38 11.11 2.76
CA ASP A 223 -10.01 9.73 2.37
C ASP A 223 -10.75 9.27 1.10
N PHE A 224 -11.36 10.20 0.36
CA PHE A 224 -12.22 9.83 -0.76
C PHE A 224 -11.39 9.54 -2.02
N TYR A 225 -11.20 8.25 -2.29
CA TYR A 225 -10.72 7.74 -3.57
C TYR A 225 -11.91 7.33 -4.48
N MET A 226 -12.28 8.17 -5.46
CA MET A 226 -13.30 7.81 -6.47
C MET A 226 -12.71 7.20 -7.74
N SER A 227 -11.53 7.67 -8.14
CA SER A 227 -11.05 7.46 -9.52
C SER A 227 -9.53 7.39 -9.60
N GLY A 228 -9.02 6.94 -10.75
CA GLY A 228 -7.59 6.91 -11.03
C GLY A 228 -6.94 8.29 -11.23
N VAL A 229 -7.71 9.38 -11.28
CA VAL A 229 -7.21 10.75 -11.49
C VAL A 229 -7.57 11.61 -10.29
N ASN A 230 -6.57 12.07 -9.55
CA ASN A 230 -6.77 12.85 -8.33
C ASN A 230 -5.92 14.12 -8.34
N TYR A 231 -6.42 15.16 -7.67
CA TYR A 231 -5.68 16.40 -7.46
C TYR A 231 -5.55 16.64 -5.96
N ILE A 232 -4.36 16.45 -5.42
CA ILE A 232 -4.09 16.54 -3.97
C ILE A 232 -3.15 17.72 -3.71
N LYS A 233 -3.64 18.74 -3.01
CA LYS A 233 -2.89 19.97 -2.70
C LYS A 233 -2.17 20.55 -3.95
N GLY A 234 -2.88 20.60 -5.08
CA GLY A 234 -2.37 21.11 -6.36
C GLY A 234 -1.56 20.12 -7.21
N ARG A 235 -1.27 18.91 -6.70
CA ARG A 235 -0.53 17.87 -7.44
C ARG A 235 -1.50 16.94 -8.17
N LEU A 236 -1.29 16.71 -9.46
CA LEU A 236 -1.96 15.65 -10.20
C LEU A 236 -1.34 14.30 -9.81
N VAL A 237 -2.18 13.38 -9.34
CA VAL A 237 -1.82 12.02 -8.94
C VAL A 237 -2.60 11.04 -9.80
N LEU A 238 -1.87 10.18 -10.52
CA LEU A 238 -2.43 9.21 -11.45
C LEU A 238 -2.20 7.79 -10.93
N PHE A 239 -3.29 7.03 -10.77
CA PHE A 239 -3.28 5.61 -10.47
C PHE A 239 -3.68 4.83 -11.72
N VAL A 240 -2.71 4.18 -12.35
CA VAL A 240 -2.85 3.53 -13.65
C VAL A 240 -2.87 2.02 -13.48
N ASN A 241 -3.94 1.38 -13.94
CA ASN A 241 -4.03 -0.08 -14.06
C ASN A 241 -3.74 -0.42 -15.52
N LEU A 242 -2.69 -1.20 -15.78
CA LEU A 242 -2.32 -1.54 -17.15
C LEU A 242 -3.24 -2.64 -17.71
N ASN A 243 -3.45 -3.72 -16.97
CA ASN A 243 -4.37 -4.79 -17.34
C ASN A 243 -5.81 -4.41 -16.93
N LYS A 244 -6.74 -4.55 -17.88
CA LYS A 244 -8.16 -4.20 -17.75
C LYS A 244 -9.09 -5.37 -18.11
N ASP A 245 -8.61 -6.60 -18.04
CA ASP A 245 -9.34 -7.81 -18.43
C ASP A 245 -10.64 -7.97 -17.62
N GLU A 246 -10.67 -7.48 -16.38
CA GLU A 246 -11.85 -7.48 -15.51
C GLU A 246 -12.84 -6.31 -15.78
N VAL A 247 -12.54 -5.41 -16.72
CA VAL A 247 -13.39 -4.25 -17.02
C VAL A 247 -14.41 -4.62 -18.09
N GLU A 248 -15.68 -4.77 -17.68
CA GLU A 248 -16.79 -5.09 -18.59
C GLU A 248 -17.15 -3.90 -19.51
N ASN A 249 -17.07 -2.67 -19.01
CA ASN A 249 -17.43 -1.48 -19.78
C ASN A 249 -16.29 -1.06 -20.71
N GLU A 250 -16.50 -1.22 -22.02
CA GLU A 250 -15.52 -0.85 -23.05
C GLU A 250 -15.02 0.59 -22.96
N SER A 251 -15.86 1.55 -22.55
CA SER A 251 -15.45 2.97 -22.41
C SER A 251 -14.43 3.21 -21.29
N LEU A 252 -14.25 2.24 -20.39
CA LEU A 252 -13.28 2.26 -19.30
C LEU A 252 -12.03 1.42 -19.60
N ARG A 253 -11.97 0.76 -20.76
CA ARG A 253 -10.80 0.01 -21.25
C ARG A 253 -9.78 0.94 -21.90
N TYR A 254 -9.23 1.86 -21.12
CA TYR A 254 -8.27 2.83 -21.67
C TYR A 254 -6.97 2.18 -22.18
N GLU A 255 -6.30 2.80 -23.14
CA GLU A 255 -5.09 2.28 -23.78
C GLU A 255 -3.78 2.61 -23.01
N ASP A 256 -3.79 2.42 -21.69
CA ASP A 256 -2.61 2.71 -20.85
C ASP A 256 -1.51 1.67 -21.07
N ARG A 257 -0.32 2.11 -21.48
CA ARG A 257 0.84 1.21 -21.71
C ARG A 257 2.16 1.95 -21.69
N PHE A 258 3.23 1.30 -21.23
CA PHE A 258 4.58 1.84 -21.41
C PHE A 258 5.02 1.69 -22.86
N LEU A 259 5.44 2.80 -23.47
CA LEU A 259 6.02 2.83 -24.83
C LEU A 259 7.54 2.59 -24.79
N SER A 260 8.17 2.96 -23.69
CA SER A 260 9.58 2.73 -23.38
C SER A 260 9.78 2.87 -21.86
N PRO A 261 10.98 2.59 -21.32
CA PRO A 261 11.26 2.82 -19.90
C PRO A 261 10.99 4.26 -19.41
N SER A 262 11.01 5.26 -20.30
CA SER A 262 10.82 6.67 -19.93
C SER A 262 9.46 7.25 -20.34
N TYR A 263 8.63 6.50 -21.08
CA TYR A 263 7.39 7.03 -21.64
C TYR A 263 6.22 6.10 -21.35
N LEU A 264 5.24 6.62 -20.63
CA LEU A 264 3.94 5.99 -20.39
C LEU A 264 2.90 6.66 -21.30
N GLN A 265 2.25 5.90 -22.18
CA GLN A 265 1.00 6.34 -22.77
C GLN A 265 -0.08 6.25 -21.69
N TRP A 266 -0.76 7.35 -21.43
CA TRP A 266 -1.85 7.44 -20.47
C TRP A 266 -3.09 8.05 -21.13
N GLU A 267 -4.25 7.50 -20.82
CA GLU A 267 -5.53 8.01 -21.30
C GLU A 267 -6.36 8.58 -20.14
N SER A 268 -6.94 9.75 -20.36
CA SER A 268 -7.72 10.46 -19.36
C SER A 268 -9.07 9.81 -19.05
N ALA A 269 -9.71 10.24 -17.96
CA ALA A 269 -11.09 9.88 -17.67
C ALA A 269 -12.05 10.28 -18.81
N THR A 270 -13.18 9.56 -18.90
CA THR A 270 -14.23 9.80 -19.90
C THR A 270 -14.79 11.22 -19.83
N GLY A 271 -15.21 11.74 -20.99
CA GLY A 271 -15.69 13.11 -21.12
C GLY A 271 -14.60 14.19 -21.04
N THR A 272 -13.31 13.83 -21.10
CA THR A 272 -12.21 14.80 -21.11
C THR A 272 -11.86 15.17 -22.54
N THR A 273 -11.90 16.47 -22.86
CA THR A 273 -11.62 17.00 -24.20
C THR A 273 -10.67 18.19 -24.12
N LEU A 274 -10.02 18.57 -25.22
CA LEU A 274 -9.06 19.69 -25.25
C LEU A 274 -9.70 21.04 -24.90
N ASP A 275 -11.01 21.17 -25.12
CA ASP A 275 -11.79 22.40 -25.02
C ASP A 275 -12.59 22.52 -23.71
N ASN A 276 -12.53 21.53 -22.82
CA ASN A 276 -13.29 21.56 -21.56
C ASN A 276 -12.41 21.75 -20.31
N GLY A 277 -13.06 22.04 -19.17
CA GLY A 277 -12.37 22.32 -17.92
C GLY A 277 -11.50 21.15 -17.41
N ALA A 278 -11.90 19.90 -17.67
CA ALA A 278 -11.12 18.73 -17.26
C ALA A 278 -9.81 18.64 -18.05
N GLY A 279 -9.87 18.77 -19.38
CA GLY A 279 -8.68 18.76 -20.24
C GLY A 279 -7.80 19.99 -20.00
N GLY A 280 -8.41 21.18 -19.89
CA GLY A 280 -7.70 22.41 -19.56
C GLY A 280 -6.92 22.31 -18.24
N ARG A 281 -7.46 21.64 -17.23
CA ARG A 281 -6.76 21.40 -15.96
C ARG A 281 -5.57 20.45 -16.10
N LEU A 282 -5.68 19.39 -16.90
CA LEU A 282 -4.56 18.49 -17.19
C LEU A 282 -3.42 19.24 -17.91
N LEU A 283 -3.77 20.02 -18.93
CA LEU A 283 -2.82 20.82 -19.71
C LEU A 283 -2.11 21.87 -18.86
N SER A 284 -2.83 22.58 -17.99
CA SER A 284 -2.25 23.60 -17.13
C SER A 284 -1.39 23.01 -16.00
N THR A 285 -1.76 21.84 -15.49
CA THR A 285 -0.97 21.17 -14.43
C THR A 285 0.34 20.62 -15.01
N GLY A 286 0.32 20.01 -16.20
CA GLY A 286 1.49 19.65 -17.00
C GLY A 286 2.41 18.57 -16.42
N LYS A 287 2.33 18.25 -15.14
CA LYS A 287 3.08 17.20 -14.45
C LYS A 287 2.19 16.33 -13.58
N ALA A 288 2.54 15.06 -13.45
CA ALA A 288 1.84 14.10 -12.61
C ALA A 288 2.80 13.26 -11.76
N MET A 289 2.34 12.87 -10.57
CA MET A 289 2.89 11.73 -9.83
C MET A 289 2.24 10.45 -10.36
N VAL A 290 3.04 9.50 -10.84
CA VAL A 290 2.55 8.33 -11.57
C VAL A 290 2.70 7.07 -10.72
N PHE A 291 1.58 6.41 -10.42
CA PHE A 291 1.49 5.16 -9.69
C PHE A 291 0.91 4.09 -10.61
N VAL A 292 1.64 3.00 -10.83
CA VAL A 292 1.26 1.97 -11.81
C VAL A 292 1.20 0.60 -11.17
N ARG A 293 0.20 -0.19 -11.54
CA ARG A 293 0.20 -1.64 -11.29
C ARG A 293 -0.24 -2.38 -12.54
N LYS A 294 0.25 -3.60 -12.68
CA LYS A 294 -0.15 -4.47 -13.78
C LYS A 294 -1.61 -4.87 -13.66
N MET A 295 -2.01 -5.44 -12.53
CA MET A 295 -3.37 -5.94 -12.29
C MET A 295 -3.90 -5.50 -10.93
N LYS A 296 -5.23 -5.52 -10.76
CA LYS A 296 -5.89 -5.00 -9.57
C LYS A 296 -5.79 -5.95 -8.37
N LYS A 297 -5.97 -7.24 -8.62
CA LYS A 297 -5.98 -8.28 -7.58
C LYS A 297 -5.18 -9.49 -8.02
N GLU A 298 -4.70 -10.23 -7.05
CA GLU A 298 -4.16 -11.58 -7.21
C GLU A 298 -4.64 -12.42 -6.03
N ASN A 299 -5.17 -13.62 -6.28
CA ASN A 299 -5.66 -14.52 -5.23
C ASN A 299 -6.67 -13.89 -4.23
N GLY A 300 -7.46 -12.93 -4.72
CA GLY A 300 -8.45 -12.18 -3.96
C GLY A 300 -7.89 -11.02 -3.10
N VAL A 301 -6.58 -10.78 -3.16
CA VAL A 301 -5.90 -9.67 -2.47
C VAL A 301 -5.65 -8.53 -3.45
N SER A 302 -5.92 -7.29 -3.04
CA SER A 302 -5.63 -6.11 -3.85
C SER A 302 -4.13 -5.83 -3.90
N LEU A 303 -3.58 -5.66 -5.10
CA LEU A 303 -2.17 -5.32 -5.28
C LEU A 303 -1.93 -3.81 -5.13
N PRO A 304 -0.83 -3.40 -4.47
CA PRO A 304 -0.43 -2.00 -4.39
C PRO A 304 0.04 -1.48 -5.76
N TYR A 305 0.12 -0.16 -5.89
CA TYR A 305 0.75 0.51 -7.02
C TYR A 305 2.23 0.76 -6.75
N VAL A 306 3.04 0.72 -7.80
CA VAL A 306 4.45 1.14 -7.76
C VAL A 306 4.54 2.60 -8.15
N TYR A 307 5.19 3.42 -7.32
CA TYR A 307 5.46 4.82 -7.67
C TYR A 307 6.57 4.91 -8.72
N CYS A 308 6.21 5.27 -9.95
CA CYS A 308 7.11 5.38 -11.09
C CYS A 308 7.80 6.75 -11.19
N GLY A 309 7.51 7.67 -10.27
CA GLY A 309 8.09 9.00 -10.21
C GLY A 309 7.17 10.09 -10.75
N GLN A 310 7.73 11.29 -10.86
CA GLN A 310 7.06 12.40 -11.57
C GLN A 310 7.24 12.24 -13.07
N GLY A 311 6.24 12.68 -13.83
CA GLY A 311 6.28 12.72 -15.28
C GLY A 311 5.62 13.97 -15.85
N THR A 312 6.13 14.42 -16.98
CA THR A 312 5.58 15.57 -17.73
C THR A 312 4.59 15.07 -18.76
N LEU A 313 3.39 15.64 -18.78
CA LEU A 313 2.34 15.33 -19.75
C LEU A 313 2.70 16.00 -21.09
N LEU A 314 2.92 15.20 -22.13
CA LEU A 314 3.25 15.67 -23.48
C LEU A 314 2.26 15.12 -24.50
N ASN A 315 2.28 15.69 -25.71
CA ASN A 315 1.54 15.20 -26.88
C ASN A 315 0.04 14.91 -26.62
N PRO A 316 -0.73 15.90 -26.10
CA PRO A 316 -2.15 15.73 -25.88
C PRO A 316 -2.88 15.53 -27.22
N ARG A 317 -3.67 14.47 -27.32
CA ARG A 317 -4.41 14.12 -28.53
C ARG A 317 -5.72 13.42 -28.19
N GLU A 318 -6.73 13.55 -29.04
CA GLU A 318 -7.97 12.78 -28.87
C GLU A 318 -7.69 11.28 -29.03
N SER A 319 -8.31 10.47 -28.18
CA SER A 319 -8.26 9.02 -28.31
C SER A 319 -9.34 8.52 -29.29
N ARG A 320 -9.34 7.21 -29.56
CA ARG A 320 -10.41 6.53 -30.32
C ARG A 320 -11.60 6.13 -29.44
N ASN A 321 -11.58 6.45 -28.15
CA ASN A 321 -12.62 6.09 -27.19
C ASN A 321 -13.91 6.88 -27.47
N ARG A 322 -15.02 6.16 -27.65
CA ARG A 322 -16.34 6.76 -27.93
C ARG A 322 -16.83 7.69 -26.83
N ALA A 323 -16.37 7.50 -25.60
CA ALA A 323 -16.73 8.34 -24.46
C ALA A 323 -15.91 9.65 -24.38
N LYS A 324 -15.11 9.97 -25.40
CA LYS A 324 -14.25 11.15 -25.52
C LYS A 324 -13.22 11.24 -24.39
N THR A 325 -11.98 10.89 -24.70
CA THR A 325 -10.84 10.98 -23.79
C THR A 325 -9.64 11.56 -24.54
N LEU A 326 -8.63 12.00 -23.78
CA LEU A 326 -7.35 12.44 -24.29
C LEU A 326 -6.27 11.40 -23.98
N LEU A 327 -5.38 11.16 -24.93
CA LEU A 327 -4.12 10.47 -24.73
C LEU A 327 -3.00 11.48 -24.48
N PHE A 328 -2.09 11.12 -23.58
CA PHE A 328 -0.85 11.82 -23.29
C PHE A 328 0.31 10.84 -23.33
N ASP A 329 1.47 11.35 -23.75
CA ASP A 329 2.74 10.66 -23.54
C ASP A 329 3.38 11.27 -22.29
N ILE A 330 3.30 10.56 -21.18
CA ILE A 330 3.89 11.00 -19.91
C ILE A 330 5.38 10.61 -19.93
N LYS A 331 6.24 11.62 -20.04
CA LYS A 331 7.69 11.46 -19.94
C LYS A 331 8.11 11.44 -18.47
N LEU A 332 8.50 10.27 -17.96
CA LEU A 332 9.02 10.11 -16.59
C LEU A 332 10.37 10.82 -16.43
N GLU A 333 10.59 11.42 -15.25
CA GLU A 333 11.86 12.08 -14.93
C GLU A 333 13.01 11.09 -14.76
N LYS A 334 12.71 9.85 -14.35
CA LYS A 334 13.65 8.74 -14.27
C LYS A 334 13.09 7.54 -15.03
N PRO A 335 13.90 6.86 -15.87
CA PRO A 335 13.44 5.65 -16.57
C PRO A 335 13.16 4.52 -15.58
N LEU A 336 12.19 3.67 -15.91
CA LEU A 336 11.98 2.42 -15.21
C LEU A 336 13.20 1.50 -15.36
N PRO A 337 13.61 0.78 -14.30
CA PRO A 337 14.56 -0.31 -14.43
C PRO A 337 14.02 -1.39 -15.36
N SER A 338 14.92 -2.08 -16.07
CA SER A 338 14.55 -3.07 -17.08
C SER A 338 13.69 -4.21 -16.55
N TYR A 339 13.88 -4.63 -15.29
CA TYR A 339 13.07 -5.70 -14.69
C TYR A 339 11.60 -5.28 -14.54
N LEU A 340 11.37 -4.04 -14.08
CA LEU A 340 10.03 -3.52 -13.84
C LEU A 340 9.33 -3.16 -15.15
N TYR A 341 10.08 -2.63 -16.13
CA TYR A 341 9.54 -2.41 -17.48
C TYR A 341 9.06 -3.72 -18.11
N LYS A 342 9.82 -4.82 -17.97
CA LYS A 342 9.41 -6.15 -18.44
C LYS A 342 8.18 -6.66 -17.70
N GLU A 343 8.10 -6.45 -16.38
CA GLU A 343 6.95 -6.84 -15.57
C GLU A 343 5.67 -6.12 -16.01
N PHE A 344 5.77 -4.81 -16.24
CA PHE A 344 4.67 -3.95 -16.69
C PHE A 344 4.38 -4.01 -18.18
N TYR A 345 5.17 -4.73 -18.95
CA TYR A 345 4.91 -4.90 -20.37
C TYR A 345 3.58 -5.62 -20.58
N ILE A 346 2.72 -5.02 -21.41
CA ILE A 346 1.48 -5.61 -21.91
C ILE A 346 1.61 -5.65 -23.42
N ASP A 347 1.34 -6.81 -23.99
CA ASP A 347 1.40 -6.97 -25.43
C ASP A 347 0.26 -6.17 -26.10
N ALA A 348 0.58 -5.41 -27.14
CA ALA A 348 -0.40 -4.54 -27.79
C ALA A 348 -1.43 -5.33 -28.63
N ASN A 349 -1.20 -6.63 -28.84
CA ASN A 349 -2.08 -7.57 -29.52
C ASN A 349 -2.02 -8.93 -28.78
N PRO A 350 -2.87 -9.20 -27.78
CA PRO A 350 -3.08 -10.58 -27.35
C PRO A 350 -3.74 -11.33 -28.52
N ALA A 351 -3.13 -12.45 -28.91
CA ALA A 351 -3.57 -13.30 -30.02
C ALA A 351 -5.01 -13.79 -29.89
#